data_AF-A0A931BBR6-F1
#
_entry.id   AF-A0A931BBR6-F1
#
_cell.length_a   1.000
_cell.length_b   1.000
_cell.length_c   1.000
_cell.angle_alpha   90.00
_cell.angle_beta   90.00
_cell.angle_gamma   90.00
#
_symmetry.space_group_name_H-M   'P 1'
#
loop_
_entity.id
_entity.type
_entity.pdbx_description
1 polymer ?
#
loop_
_entity_poly.entity_id
_entity_poly.type
_entity_poly.pdbx_seq_one_letter_code
_entity_poly.pdbx_strand_id
1 'polypeptide(L)' 'MPVRPPLVRRAKLPVSPEMARLKARAEHLRGEIFYHRPARTQHLRWELAGLERRIQEMEASARVMAGTPR' A
#
# COMPACT_ATOMS: atom_id res chain seq x y z
N MET A 1 -2.50 39.04 6.06
CA MET A 1 -1.45 38.10 5.65
C MET A 1 -1.96 36.67 5.93
N PRO A 2 -1.92 35.76 4.95
CA PRO A 2 -2.89 34.66 4.83
C PRO A 2 -2.60 33.48 5.77
N VAL A 3 -3.66 33.04 6.44
CA VAL A 3 -3.76 31.77 7.16
C VAL A 3 -3.60 30.61 6.18
N ARG A 4 -2.54 29.83 6.32
CA ARG A 4 -2.40 28.54 5.64
C ARG A 4 -3.49 27.60 6.19
N PRO A 5 -4.35 26.98 5.35
CA PRO A 5 -5.30 26.01 5.87
C PRO A 5 -4.52 24.82 6.45
N PRO A 6 -4.95 24.23 7.57
CA PRO A 6 -4.33 23.02 8.09
C PRO A 6 -4.39 21.95 7.00
N LEU A 7 -3.24 21.35 6.70
CA LEU A 7 -3.13 20.18 5.84
C LEU A 7 -4.18 19.19 6.31
N VAL A 8 -5.23 19.04 5.50
CA VAL A 8 -6.28 18.06 5.69
C VAL A 8 -5.57 16.73 5.78
N ARG A 9 -5.35 16.24 7.01
CA ARG A 9 -4.92 14.87 7.26
C ARG A 9 -6.08 14.03 6.77
N ARG A 10 -6.05 13.71 5.47
CA ARG A 10 -6.90 12.73 4.81
C ARG A 10 -7.12 11.65 5.83
N ALA A 11 -8.38 11.50 6.27
CA ALA A 11 -8.80 10.44 7.15
C ALA A 11 -8.26 9.14 6.53
N LYS A 12 -7.11 8.70 7.04
CA LYS A 12 -6.59 7.38 6.71
C LYS A 12 -7.69 6.49 7.25
N LEU A 13 -8.42 5.82 6.37
CA LEU A 13 -9.09 4.56 6.69
C LEU A 13 -8.20 3.82 7.70
N PRO A 14 -8.74 3.10 8.69
CA PRO A 14 -7.92 2.35 9.64
C PRO A 14 -7.19 1.23 8.90
N VAL A 15 -6.13 1.61 8.20
CA VAL A 15 -5.16 0.76 7.56
C VAL A 15 -4.36 0.24 8.75
N SER A 16 -4.51 -1.05 9.05
CA SER A 16 -3.70 -1.72 10.07
C SER A 16 -2.23 -1.29 9.91
N PRO A 17 -1.47 -1.04 10.99
CA PRO A 17 -0.06 -0.69 10.91
C PRO A 17 0.74 -1.66 10.03
N GLU A 18 0.33 -2.93 10.00
CA GLU A 18 0.86 -3.95 9.10
C GLU A 18 0.61 -3.63 7.63
N MET A 19 -0.63 -3.31 7.25
CA MET A 19 -0.98 -2.93 5.89
C MET A 19 -0.25 -1.66 5.43
N ALA A 20 -0.03 -0.69 6.33
CA ALA A 20 0.74 0.51 6.01
C ALA A 20 2.21 0.17 5.67
N ARG A 21 2.82 -0.78 6.40
CA ARG A 21 4.18 -1.26 6.10
C ARG A 21 4.24 -2.02 4.78
N LEU A 22 3.27 -2.88 4.50
CA LEU A 22 3.19 -3.61 3.23
C LEU A 22 3.08 -2.65 2.03
N LYS A 23 2.22 -1.64 2.13
CA LYS A 23 2.06 -0.62 1.09
C LYS A 23 3.36 0.18 0.87
N ALA A 24 4.00 0.63 1.95
CA ALA A 24 5.28 1.34 1.87
C ALA A 24 6.38 0.47 1.22
N ARG A 25 6.42 -0.83 1.54
CA ARG A 25 7.37 -1.77 0.93
C ARG A 25 7.10 -1.98 -0.56
N ALA A 26 5.84 -2.10 -0.95
CA ALA A 26 5.44 -2.21 -2.36
C ALA A 26 5.83 -0.94 -3.16
N GLU A 27 5.61 0.25 -2.60
CA GLU A 27 6.04 1.51 -3.21
C GLU A 27 7.56 1.60 -3.37
N HIS A 28 8.31 1.17 -2.35
CA HIS A 28 9.77 1.11 -2.43
C HIS A 28 10.24 0.16 -3.55
N LEU A 29 9.70 -1.05 -3.63
CA LEU A 29 10.04 -2.02 -4.68
C LEU A 29 9.70 -1.52 -6.08
N ARG A 30 8.58 -0.80 -6.25
CA ARG A 30 8.25 -0.16 -7.53
C ARG A 30 9.31 0.86 -7.96
N GLY A 31 9.83 1.64 -7.00
CA GLY A 31 10.96 2.54 -7.22
C GLY A 31 12.21 1.78 -7.66
N GLU A 32 12.61 0.75 -6.91
CA GLU A 32 13.78 -0.08 -7.25
C GLU A 32 13.65 -0.73 -8.65
N ILE A 33 12.45 -1.24 -8.99
CA ILE A 33 12.18 -1.81 -10.31
C ILE A 33 12.29 -0.76 -11.42
N PHE A 34 11.88 0.49 -11.16
CA PHE A 34 11.97 1.58 -12.12
C PHE A 34 13.42 2.00 -12.42
N TYR A 35 14.27 2.05 -11.38
CA TYR A 35 15.66 2.50 -11.52
C TYR A 35 16.62 1.41 -12.01
N HIS A 36 16.23 0.14 -11.96
CA HIS A 36 17.09 -0.98 -12.36
C HIS A 36 16.75 -1.57 -13.73
N ARG A 37 17.77 -2.17 -14.38
CA ARG A 37 17.61 -2.88 -15.66
C ARG A 37 16.63 -4.06 -15.49
N PRO A 38 15.70 -4.30 -16.45
CA PRO A 38 14.68 -5.35 -16.35
C PRO A 38 15.20 -6.75 -16.00
N ALA A 39 16.39 -7.10 -16.49
CA ALA A 39 17.04 -8.40 -16.27
C ALA A 39 17.42 -8.65 -14.80
N ARG A 40 17.64 -7.60 -14.00
CA ARG A 40 17.98 -7.72 -12.57
C ARG A 40 16.78 -7.53 -11.64
N THR A 41 15.63 -7.12 -12.18
CA THR A 41 14.43 -6.80 -11.39
C THR A 41 13.39 -7.92 -11.37
N GLN A 42 13.63 -9.06 -12.03
CA GLN A 42 12.64 -10.14 -12.10
C GLN A 42 12.23 -10.60 -10.69
N HIS A 43 13.20 -10.82 -9.80
CA HIS A 43 12.93 -11.17 -8.41
C HIS A 43 12.13 -10.07 -7.67
N LEU A 44 12.49 -8.79 -7.85
CA LEU A 44 11.76 -7.66 -7.26
C LEU A 44 10.31 -7.58 -7.74
N ARG A 45 10.04 -7.91 -9.01
CA ARG A 45 8.69 -7.97 -9.58
C ARG A 45 7.88 -9.10 -8.96
N TRP A 46 8.50 -10.26 -8.72
CA TRP A 46 7.87 -11.36 -7.99
C TRP A 46 7.53 -10.97 -6.55
N GLU A 47 8.45 -10.31 -5.84
CA GLU A 47 8.19 -9.80 -4.49
C GLU A 47 7.05 -8.76 -4.48
N LEU A 48 7.07 -7.82 -5.43
CA LEU A 48 6.03 -6.80 -5.56
C LEU A 48 4.66 -7.44 -5.79
N ALA A 49 4.55 -8.40 -6.71
CA ALA A 49 3.30 -9.10 -6.99
C ALA A 49 2.77 -9.84 -5.75
N GLY A 50 3.66 -10.46 -4.97
CA GLY A 50 3.30 -11.11 -3.71
C GLY A 50 2.76 -10.13 -2.66
N LEU A 51 3.41 -8.97 -2.53
CA LEU A 51 2.97 -7.92 -1.60
C LEU A 51 1.64 -7.29 -2.02
N GLU A 52 1.46 -7.00 -3.31
CA GLU A 52 0.21 -6.46 -3.85
C GLU A 52 -0.95 -7.42 -3.62
N ARG A 53 -0.73 -8.73 -3.81
CA ARG A 53 -1.72 -9.76 -3.51
C ARG A 53 -2.07 -9.77 -2.02
N ARG A 54 -1.08 -9.75 -1.13
CA ARG A 54 -1.31 -9.74 0.32
C ARG A 54 -2.10 -8.52 0.79
N ILE A 55 -1.78 -7.35 0.21
CA ILE A 55 -2.53 -6.10 0.44
C ILE A 55 -3.98 -6.27 -0.01
N GLN A 56 -4.22 -6.81 -1.20
CA GLN A 56 -5.59 -7.03 -1.70
C GLN A 56 -6.38 -8.03 -0.83
N GLU A 57 -5.74 -9.12 -0.38
CA GLU A 57 -6.37 -10.08 0.53
C GLU A 57 -6.79 -9.43 1.84
N MET A 58 -5.88 -8.66 2.47
CA MET A 58 -6.20 -7.96 3.71
C MET A 58 -7.24 -6.85 3.52
N GLU A 59 -7.26 -6.16 2.37
CA GLU A 59 -8.31 -5.18 2.03
C GLU A 59 -9.67 -5.86 1.82
N ALA A 60 -9.69 -7.03 1.17
CA ALA A 60 -10.90 -7.83 1.00
C ALA A 60 -11.41 -8.33 2.36
N SER A 61 -10.54 -8.86 3.23
CA SER A 61 -10.91 -9.27 4.59
C SER A 61 -11.44 -8.09 5.43
N ALA A 62 -10.79 -6.93 5.37
CA ALA A 62 -11.26 -5.73 6.07
C ALA A 62 -12.64 -5.27 5.57
N ARG A 63 -12.91 -5.36 4.26
CA ARG A 63 -14.22 -5.06 3.67
C ARG A 63 -15.30 -6.06 4.11
N VAL A 64 -14.98 -7.35 4.17
CA VAL A 64 -15.91 -8.38 4.66
C VAL A 64 -16.28 -8.14 6.13
N MET A 65 -15.31 -7.80 6.98
CA MET A 65 -15.59 -7.48 8.39
C MET A 65 -16.36 -6.16 8.59
N ALA A 66 -16.18 -5.19 7.69
CA ALA A 66 -16.90 -3.91 7.74
C ALA A 66 -18.30 -3.96 7.12
N GLY A 67 -18.60 -5.00 6.34
CA GLY A 67 -19.79 -5.12 5.50
C GLY A 67 -20.79 -6.18 5.93
N THR A 68 -20.71 -6.73 7.14
CA THR A 68 -21.76 -7.59 7.71
C THR A 68 -22.87 -6.71 8.29
N PRO A 69 -24.02 -6.51 7.61
CA PRO A 69 -25.22 -6.07 8.31
C PRO A 69 -25.64 -7.21 9.22
N ARG A 70 -25.76 -6.90 10.51
CA ARG A 70 -26.35 -7.81 11.50
C ARG A 70 -27.86 -7.85 11.33
#